data_AF-A0AA36MCG1-F1
#
_entry.id   AF-A0AA36MCG1-F1
#
_cell.length_a   1.000
_cell.length_b   1.000
_cell.length_c   1.000
_cell.angle_alpha   90.00
_cell.angle_beta   90.00
_cell.angle_gamma   90.00
#
_symmetry.space_group_name_H-M   'P 1'
#
loop_
_entity.id
_entity.type
_entity.pdbx_description
1 polymer ?
#
loop_
_entity_poly.entity_id
_entity_poly.type
_entity_poly.pdbx_seq_one_letter_code
_entity_poly.pdbx_strand_id
1 'polypeptide(L)'
;MTCVLEAEYKRAAEFAFADKHGLVKQPLSKEDVHVFPQNWRCSMETHYDKYEFIRYSNDPSGTLLQDLLPLLRKQGVSESTIDYIAESLRSGRTAHTTVKSAARIYLEDRMRNSPYLMELMVRLFYQDYKLFNYKLPNLDELKGH
;
A
#
# COMPACT_ATOMS: atom_id res chain seq x y z
N MET A 1 7.16 -0.13 17.45
CA MET A 1 6.17 -0.36 16.38
C MET A 1 4.74 -0.07 16.84
N THR A 2 4.25 -0.62 17.96
CA THR A 2 2.90 -0.35 18.47
C THR A 2 2.59 1.15 18.59
N CYS A 3 3.41 1.89 19.34
CA CYS A 3 3.28 3.35 19.48
C CYS A 3 3.30 4.10 18.14
N VAL A 4 4.09 3.63 17.16
CA VAL A 4 4.13 4.23 15.82
C VAL A 4 2.79 4.04 15.11
N LEU A 5 2.26 2.80 15.07
CA LEU A 5 0.98 2.53 14.42
C LEU A 5 -0.19 3.23 15.11
N GLU A 6 -0.19 3.30 16.44
CA GLU A 6 -1.19 4.05 17.21
C GLU A 6 -1.13 5.54 16.90
N ALA A 7 0.07 6.12 16.84
CA ALA A 7 0.26 7.53 16.50
C ALA A 7 -0.19 7.83 15.08
N GLU A 8 0.24 7.03 14.09
CA GLU A 8 -0.15 7.20 12.69
C GLU A 8 -1.65 7.01 12.50
N TYR A 9 -2.26 6.02 13.15
CA TYR A 9 -3.72 5.82 13.12
C TYR A 9 -4.47 7.01 13.70
N LYS A 10 -4.02 7.52 14.86
CA LYS A 10 -4.61 8.70 15.48
C LYS A 10 -4.51 9.92 14.57
N ARG A 11 -3.34 10.17 13.98
CA ARG A 11 -3.13 11.31 13.07
C ARG A 11 -3.96 11.20 11.80
N ALA A 12 -4.06 10.00 11.23
CA ALA A 12 -4.92 9.75 10.08
C ALA A 12 -6.40 10.04 10.43
N ALA A 13 -6.88 9.59 11.59
CA ALA A 13 -8.24 9.86 12.04
C ALA A 13 -8.48 11.37 12.25
N GLU A 14 -7.57 12.07 12.94
CA GLU A 14 -7.64 13.52 13.13
C GLU A 14 -7.68 14.27 11.79
N PHE A 15 -6.84 13.87 10.83
CA PHE A 15 -6.83 14.45 9.49
C PHE A 15 -8.13 14.19 8.73
N ALA A 16 -8.65 12.96 8.76
CA ALA A 16 -9.87 12.59 8.05
C ALA A 16 -11.12 13.29 8.59
N PHE A 17 -11.19 13.52 9.91
CA PHE A 17 -12.35 14.11 10.56
C PHE A 17 -12.23 15.62 10.80
N ALA A 18 -11.09 16.24 10.49
CA ALA A 18 -10.87 17.67 10.70
C ALA A 18 -12.00 18.53 10.10
N ASP A 19 -12.37 18.30 8.84
CA ASP A 19 -13.42 19.08 8.16
C ASP A 19 -14.78 18.91 8.84
N LYS A 20 -15.11 17.67 9.25
CA LYS A 20 -16.36 17.34 9.96
C LYS A 20 -16.45 18.06 11.31
N HIS A 21 -15.33 18.27 11.97
CA HIS A 21 -15.26 18.94 13.27
C HIS A 21 -14.98 20.45 13.17
N GLY A 22 -14.90 21.01 11.96
CA GLY A 22 -14.55 22.42 11.75
C GLY A 22 -13.13 22.76 12.21
N LEU A 23 -12.22 21.77 12.23
CA LEU A 23 -10.83 21.91 12.63
C LEU A 23 -9.94 22.15 11.40
N VAL A 24 -8.86 22.90 11.60
CA VAL A 24 -7.83 23.07 10.57
C VAL A 24 -6.99 21.80 10.46
N LYS A 25 -6.88 21.25 9.25
CA LYS A 25 -5.98 20.12 8.96
C LYS A 25 -4.53 20.51 9.23
N GLN A 26 -3.88 19.74 10.09
CA GLN A 26 -2.46 19.90 10.33
C GLN A 26 -1.65 19.51 9.08
N PRO A 27 -0.48 20.13 8.84
CA PRO A 27 0.41 19.72 7.77
C PRO A 27 0.82 18.25 7.91
N LEU A 28 0.85 17.54 6.78
CA LEU A 28 1.34 16.17 6.73
C LEU A 28 2.87 16.15 6.82
N SER A 29 3.38 15.31 7.71
CA SER A 29 4.78 14.91 7.77
C SER A 29 5.11 13.95 6.62
N LYS A 30 6.41 13.65 6.43
CA LYS A 30 6.84 12.68 5.42
C LYS A 30 6.29 11.30 5.75
N GLU A 31 6.28 10.95 7.03
CA GLU A 31 5.77 9.69 7.55
C GLU A 31 4.28 9.54 7.24
N ASP A 32 3.45 10.56 7.51
CA ASP A 32 2.02 10.51 7.17
C ASP A 32 1.82 10.30 5.67
N VAL A 33 2.58 11.03 4.84
CA VAL A 33 2.47 10.88 3.39
C VAL A 33 2.78 9.44 3.02
N HIS A 34 3.77 8.79 3.63
CA HIS A 34 4.11 7.40 3.37
C HIS A 34 3.10 6.39 3.92
N VAL A 35 2.45 6.66 5.06
CA VAL A 35 1.61 5.69 5.78
C VAL A 35 0.12 5.85 5.48
N PHE A 36 -0.36 7.05 5.19
CA PHE A 36 -1.79 7.28 4.99
C PHE A 36 -2.33 6.51 3.77
N PRO A 37 -3.64 6.20 3.76
CA PRO A 37 -4.25 5.41 2.70
C PRO A 37 -3.96 5.95 1.30
N GLN A 38 -3.75 5.03 0.34
CA GLN A 38 -3.45 5.40 -1.03
C GLN A 38 -4.62 6.11 -1.70
N ASN A 39 -5.86 5.76 -1.31
CA ASN A 39 -7.05 6.43 -1.82
C ASN A 39 -7.22 7.88 -1.38
N TRP A 40 -6.36 8.41 -0.50
CA TRP A 40 -6.35 9.83 -0.11
C TRP A 40 -5.51 10.70 -1.04
N ARG A 41 -4.80 10.10 -1.99
CA ARG A 41 -3.89 10.82 -2.89
C ARG A 41 -4.57 11.19 -4.19
N CYS A 42 -4.07 12.26 -4.78
CA CYS A 42 -4.36 12.66 -6.16
C CYS A 42 -5.88 12.78 -6.46
N SER A 43 -6.66 13.19 -5.46
CA SER A 43 -8.11 13.35 -5.54
C SER A 43 -8.81 12.09 -6.09
N MET A 44 -8.35 10.91 -5.66
CA MET A 44 -8.88 9.62 -6.14
C MET A 44 -10.39 9.52 -5.99
N GLU A 45 -10.99 10.05 -4.92
CA GLU A 45 -12.45 10.10 -4.74
C GLU A 45 -13.19 10.66 -5.97
N THR A 46 -12.69 11.75 -6.55
CA THR A 46 -13.36 12.47 -7.65
C THR A 46 -12.89 12.06 -9.03
N HIS A 47 -11.83 11.25 -9.11
CA HIS A 47 -11.17 10.88 -10.37
C HIS A 47 -10.98 9.37 -10.49
N TYR A 48 -11.65 8.56 -9.66
CA TYR A 48 -11.44 7.12 -9.54
C TYR A 48 -11.52 6.40 -10.88
N ASP A 49 -12.49 6.81 -11.72
CA ASP A 49 -12.73 6.31 -13.08
C ASP A 49 -11.56 6.53 -14.05
N LYS A 50 -10.62 7.41 -13.71
CA LYS A 50 -9.44 7.74 -14.52
C LYS A 50 -8.18 6.97 -14.09
N TYR A 51 -8.26 6.15 -13.04
CA TYR A 51 -7.13 5.37 -12.56
C TYR A 51 -7.04 4.01 -13.26
N GLU A 52 -5.81 3.60 -13.53
CA GLU A 52 -5.45 2.22 -13.87
C GLU A 52 -4.60 1.70 -12.71
N PHE A 53 -4.95 0.51 -12.19
CA PHE A 53 -4.30 -0.04 -11.00
C PHE A 53 -3.25 -1.07 -11.37
N ILE A 54 -2.03 -0.86 -10.86
CA ILE A 54 -0.91 -1.79 -11.03
C ILE A 54 -0.59 -2.40 -9.67
N ARG A 55 -0.86 -3.70 -9.51
CA ARG A 55 -0.64 -4.40 -8.25
C ARG A 55 0.81 -4.83 -8.14
N TYR A 56 1.58 -4.03 -7.40
CA TYR A 56 2.99 -4.32 -7.12
C TYR A 56 3.17 -5.63 -6.34
N SER A 57 4.17 -6.41 -6.73
CA SER A 57 4.57 -7.64 -6.04
C SER A 57 6.09 -7.79 -6.04
N ASN A 58 6.59 -8.54 -5.06
CA ASN A 58 8.02 -8.86 -4.99
C ASN A 58 8.45 -9.79 -6.12
N ASP A 59 7.62 -10.78 -6.46
CA ASP A 59 7.72 -11.52 -7.71
C ASP A 59 6.88 -10.79 -8.76
N PRO A 60 7.50 -10.12 -9.74
CA PRO A 60 6.79 -9.31 -10.72
C PRO A 60 5.94 -10.15 -11.69
N SER A 61 6.19 -11.46 -11.78
CA SER A 61 5.61 -12.35 -12.79
C SER A 61 4.11 -12.58 -12.60
N GLY A 62 3.63 -12.50 -11.36
CA GLY A 62 2.22 -12.64 -11.01
C GLY A 62 1.47 -11.36 -11.32
N THR A 63 1.32 -10.48 -10.35
CA THR A 63 0.38 -9.35 -10.46
C THR A 63 0.96 -8.14 -11.21
N LEU A 64 2.23 -7.80 -10.99
CA LEU A 64 2.81 -6.54 -11.48
C LEU A 64 2.89 -6.51 -13.02
N LEU A 65 3.50 -7.52 -13.63
CA LEU A 65 3.62 -7.57 -15.09
C LEU A 65 2.28 -7.83 -15.78
N GLN A 66 1.38 -8.59 -15.15
CA GLN A 66 0.03 -8.80 -15.68
C GLN A 66 -0.76 -7.49 -15.79
N ASP A 67 -0.61 -6.58 -14.82
CA ASP A 67 -1.28 -5.28 -14.86
C ASP A 67 -0.52 -4.28 -15.74
N LEU A 68 0.82 -4.23 -15.66
CA LEU A 68 1.65 -3.21 -16.32
C LEU A 68 1.74 -3.38 -17.84
N LEU A 69 2.00 -4.59 -18.34
CA LEU A 69 2.32 -4.78 -19.76
C LEU A 69 1.13 -4.44 -20.68
N PRO A 70 -0.13 -4.83 -20.38
CA PRO A 70 -1.29 -4.41 -21.17
C PRO A 70 -1.46 -2.88 -21.22
N LEU A 71 -1.17 -2.18 -20.12
CA LEU A 71 -1.22 -0.72 -20.07
C LEU A 71 -0.18 -0.09 -20.99
N LEU A 72 1.06 -0.58 -20.97
CA LEU A 72 2.11 -0.10 -21.88
C LEU A 72 1.75 -0.32 -23.34
N ARG A 73 1.19 -1.49 -23.68
CA ARG A 73 0.69 -1.77 -25.05
C ARG A 73 -0.43 -0.83 -25.46
N LYS A 74 -1.40 -0.58 -24.57
CA LYS A 74 -2.51 0.36 -24.79
C LYS A 74 -2.02 1.79 -25.06
N GLN A 75 -0.88 2.17 -24.50
CA GLN A 75 -0.23 3.47 -24.73
C GLN A 75 0.70 3.50 -25.96
N GLY A 76 0.79 2.42 -26.73
CA GLY A 76 1.59 2.37 -27.96
C GLY A 76 3.09 2.21 -27.74
N VAL A 77 3.53 1.72 -26.57
CA VAL A 77 4.94 1.40 -26.32
C VAL A 77 5.35 0.21 -27.17
N SER A 78 6.54 0.25 -27.79
CA SER A 78 7.02 -0.82 -28.66
C SER A 78 7.24 -2.13 -27.88
N GLU A 79 6.93 -3.28 -28.49
CA GLU A 79 7.16 -4.58 -27.83
C GLU A 79 8.61 -4.77 -27.38
N SER A 80 9.60 -4.29 -28.15
CA SER A 80 11.01 -4.32 -27.75
C SER A 80 11.29 -3.58 -26.43
N THR A 81 10.61 -2.47 -26.19
CA THR A 81 10.74 -1.69 -24.94
C THR A 81 10.00 -2.38 -23.81
N ILE A 82 8.82 -2.95 -24.09
CA ILE A 82 8.03 -3.72 -23.15
C ILE A 82 8.80 -4.96 -22.67
N ASP A 83 9.45 -5.67 -23.59
CA ASP A 83 10.29 -6.83 -23.30
C ASP A 83 11.48 -6.45 -22.42
N TYR A 84 12.15 -5.34 -22.75
CA TYR A 84 13.24 -4.80 -21.92
C TYR A 84 12.77 -4.47 -20.49
N ILE A 85 11.60 -3.83 -20.35
CA ILE A 85 11.03 -3.51 -19.02
C ILE A 85 10.69 -4.80 -18.27
N ALA A 86 10.06 -5.78 -18.92
CA ALA A 86 9.70 -7.05 -18.31
C ALA A 86 10.94 -7.80 -17.81
N GLU A 87 11.99 -7.87 -18.63
CA GLU A 87 13.25 -8.51 -18.27
C GLU A 87 13.99 -7.75 -17.16
N SER A 88 13.98 -6.42 -17.20
CA SER A 88 14.57 -5.59 -16.15
C SER A 88 13.88 -5.79 -14.80
N LEU A 89 12.55 -5.98 -14.80
CA LEU A 89 11.81 -6.27 -13.57
C LEU A 89 12.06 -7.69 -13.06
N ARG A 90 12.23 -8.68 -13.96
CA ARG A 90 12.50 -10.10 -13.63
C ARG A 90 13.91 -10.36 -13.16
N SER A 91 14.91 -9.71 -13.76
CA SER A 91 16.35 -9.90 -13.50
C SER A 91 16.79 -9.51 -12.08
N GLY A 92 15.87 -8.96 -11.28
CA GLY A 92 16.05 -8.79 -9.85
C GLY A 92 16.50 -7.39 -9.48
N ARG A 93 16.37 -7.08 -8.19
CA ARG A 93 16.62 -5.74 -7.66
C ARG A 93 18.10 -5.53 -7.34
N THR A 94 18.51 -4.27 -7.38
CA THR A 94 19.86 -3.85 -6.99
C THR A 94 20.22 -4.33 -5.57
N ALA A 95 21.51 -4.53 -5.30
CA ALA A 95 22.01 -5.09 -4.04
C ALA A 95 21.59 -4.33 -2.76
N HIS A 96 21.01 -3.13 -2.88
CA HIS A 96 20.61 -2.25 -1.78
C HIS A 96 19.16 -2.45 -1.30
N THR A 97 18.50 -3.56 -1.64
CA THR A 97 17.12 -3.76 -1.15
C THR A 97 17.07 -4.05 0.35
N THR A 98 16.33 -3.25 1.10
CA THR A 98 16.00 -3.49 2.52
C THR A 98 14.91 -4.56 2.69
N VAL A 99 14.36 -5.08 1.58
CA VAL A 99 13.27 -6.05 1.51
C VAL A 99 13.61 -7.37 2.19
N LYS A 100 14.89 -7.72 2.32
CA LYS A 100 15.36 -8.93 3.01
C LYS A 100 16.08 -8.64 4.33
N SER A 101 16.06 -7.39 4.82
CA SER A 101 16.72 -7.07 6.09
C SER A 101 16.06 -7.79 7.26
N ALA A 102 16.87 -8.28 8.21
CA ALA A 102 16.36 -8.95 9.41
C ALA A 102 15.40 -8.05 10.20
N ALA A 103 15.68 -6.74 10.25
CA ALA A 103 14.82 -5.76 10.90
C ALA A 103 13.42 -5.69 10.26
N ARG A 104 13.34 -5.69 8.92
CA ARG A 104 12.05 -5.72 8.22
C ARG A 104 11.27 -6.99 8.53
N ILE A 105 11.92 -8.16 8.42
CA ILE A 105 11.27 -9.45 8.66
C ILE A 105 10.72 -9.52 10.08
N TYR A 106 11.52 -9.10 11.07
CA TYR A 106 11.11 -9.05 12.47
C TYR A 106 9.89 -8.13 12.71
N LEU A 107 9.87 -6.94 12.10
CA LEU A 107 8.76 -6.00 12.25
C LEU A 107 7.51 -6.48 11.52
N GLU A 108 7.66 -7.08 10.34
CA GLU A 108 6.54 -7.66 9.59
C GLU A 108 5.90 -8.82 10.35
N ASP A 109 6.70 -9.73 10.90
CA ASP A 109 6.22 -10.84 11.72
C ASP A 109 5.45 -10.36 12.96
N ARG A 110 6.04 -9.43 13.73
CA ARG A 110 5.40 -8.84 14.91
C ARG A 110 4.08 -8.14 14.57
N MET A 111 3.97 -7.53 13.39
CA MET A 111 2.74 -6.89 12.94
C MET A 111 1.68 -7.95 12.61
N ARG A 112 2.02 -8.91 11.75
CA ARG A 112 1.08 -9.93 11.24
C ARG A 112 0.56 -10.86 12.33
N ASN A 113 1.38 -11.15 13.34
CA ASN A 113 1.03 -12.04 14.45
C ASN A 113 0.37 -11.34 15.63
N SER A 114 0.10 -10.03 15.54
CA SER A 114 -0.60 -9.29 16.59
C SER A 114 -2.01 -8.93 16.11
N PRO A 115 -3.08 -9.52 16.69
CA PRO A 115 -4.46 -9.18 16.35
C PRO A 115 -4.73 -7.68 16.45
N TYR A 116 -4.20 -7.06 17.51
CA TYR A 116 -4.35 -5.63 17.76
C TYR A 116 -3.68 -4.76 16.68
N LEU A 117 -2.42 -5.06 16.32
CA LEU A 117 -1.73 -4.28 15.30
C LEU A 117 -2.32 -4.50 13.90
N MET A 118 -2.74 -5.73 13.59
CA MET A 118 -3.45 -6.02 12.34
C MET A 118 -4.81 -5.32 12.29
N GLU A 119 -5.53 -5.23 13.40
CA GLU A 119 -6.78 -4.46 13.46
C GLU A 119 -6.54 -2.97 13.15
N LEU A 120 -5.50 -2.35 13.74
CA LEU A 120 -5.15 -0.97 13.43
C LEU A 120 -4.81 -0.78 11.94
N MET A 121 -4.04 -1.70 11.36
CA MET A 121 -3.72 -1.69 9.92
C MET A 121 -4.97 -1.82 9.05
N VAL A 122 -5.87 -2.75 9.39
CA VAL A 122 -7.13 -2.92 8.66
C VAL A 122 -7.99 -1.66 8.76
N ARG A 123 -8.11 -1.06 9.95
CA ARG A 123 -8.87 0.18 10.13
C ARG A 123 -8.29 1.33 9.32
N LEU A 124 -6.97 1.47 9.31
CA LEU A 124 -6.27 2.51 8.55
C LEU A 124 -6.51 2.35 7.04
N PHE A 125 -6.34 1.14 6.49
CA PHE A 125 -6.41 0.88 5.05
C PHE A 125 -7.76 0.30 4.57
N TYR A 126 -8.81 0.34 5.39
CA TYR A 126 -10.07 -0.36 5.09
C TYR A 126 -10.66 0.00 3.73
N GLN A 127 -10.63 1.29 3.38
CA GLN A 127 -11.14 1.74 2.08
C GLN A 127 -10.26 1.28 0.92
N ASP A 128 -8.93 1.24 1.09
CA ASP A 128 -8.02 0.70 0.08
C ASP A 128 -8.30 -0.79 -0.17
N TYR A 129 -8.56 -1.58 0.87
CA TYR A 129 -8.96 -2.99 0.70
C TYR A 129 -10.22 -3.12 -0.15
N LYS A 130 -11.23 -2.29 0.11
CA LYS A 130 -12.49 -2.31 -0.62
C LYS A 130 -12.35 -1.82 -2.05
N LEU A 131 -11.72 -0.66 -2.25
CA LEU A 131 -11.58 -0.02 -3.56
C LEU A 131 -10.73 -0.89 -4.49
N PHE A 132 -9.63 -1.43 -3.99
CA PHE A 132 -8.69 -2.21 -4.80
C PHE A 132 -8.98 -3.72 -4.77
N ASN A 133 -10.11 -4.12 -4.19
CA ASN A 133 -10.58 -5.51 -4.13
C ASN A 133 -9.55 -6.49 -3.53
N TYR A 134 -8.86 -6.07 -2.47
CA TYR A 134 -8.00 -6.94 -1.68
C TYR A 134 -8.81 -7.66 -0.61
N LYS A 135 -8.47 -8.93 -0.36
CA LYS A 135 -9.07 -9.69 0.74
C LYS A 135 -8.66 -9.07 2.08
N LEU A 136 -9.65 -8.81 2.93
CA LEU A 136 -9.38 -8.42 4.31
C LEU A 136 -8.75 -9.61 5.07
N PRO A 137 -7.78 -9.37 5.96
CA PRO A 137 -7.21 -10.41 6.78
C PRO A 137 -8.24 -10.93 7.79
N ASN A 138 -8.23 -12.24 8.05
CA ASN A 138 -9.07 -12.84 9.08
C ASN A 138 -8.44 -12.59 10.47
N LEU A 139 -9.00 -11.64 11.22
CA LEU A 139 -8.48 -11.29 12.54
C LEU A 139 -8.82 -12.32 13.62
N ASP A 140 -9.83 -13.17 13.41
CA ASP A 140 -10.21 -14.19 14.39
C ASP A 140 -9.24 -15.38 14.38
N GLU A 141 -8.65 -15.70 13.23
CA GLU A 141 -7.57 -16.69 13.11
C GLU A 141 -6.33 -16.29 13.91
N LEU A 142 -6.09 -14.99 14.12
CA LEU A 142 -4.93 -14.48 14.84
C LEU A 142 -5.11 -14.49 16.36
N LYS A 143 -6.35 -14.60 16.87
CA LYS A 143 -6.64 -14.57 18.33
C LYS A 143 -6.35 -15.90 19.03
N GLY A 144 -6.06 -16.96 18.28
CA GLY A 144 -5.87 -18.33 18.78
C GLY A 144 -4.42 -18.74 19.07
N HIS A 145 -3.47 -17.80 19.05
CA HIS A 145 -2.04 -18.04 19.30
C HIS A 145 -1.55 -17.32 20.57
#